data_AF-A0AAW9K5T2-F1
#
_entry.id   AF-A0AAW9K5T2-F1
#
_cell.length_a   1.000
_cell.length_b   1.000
_cell.length_c   1.000
_cell.angle_alpha   90.00
_cell.angle_beta   90.00
_cell.angle_gamma   90.00
#
_symmetry.space_group_name_H-M   'P 1'
#
loop_
_entity.id
_entity.type
_entity.pdbx_description
1 polymer ?
#
loop_
_entity_poly.entity_id
_entity_poly.type
_entity_poly.pdbx_seq_one_letter_code
_entity_poly.pdbx_strand_id
1 'polypeptide(L)'
;AFDTIGKNNYQPDEKRVEWLKALCEKGYSNQIVMSMDITRKSHFKGNGGLGYSYLIDNFLPRLYENEISNKHIENMLVNNIKNIYNLK
;
A
#
# COMPACT_ATOMS: atom_id res chain seq x y z
N ALA A 1 -3.87 7.07 -6.02
CA ALA A 1 -4.01 6.09 -4.92
C ALA A 1 -3.71 4.70 -5.46
N PHE A 2 -3.12 3.82 -4.64
CA PHE A 2 -2.89 2.41 -4.97
C PHE A 2 -3.88 1.58 -4.17
N ASP A 3 -4.86 1.02 -4.85
CA ASP A 3 -5.88 0.18 -4.23
C ASP A 3 -5.74 -1.27 -4.71
N THR A 4 -6.51 -2.19 -4.12
CA THR A 4 -6.51 -3.63 -4.47
C THR A 4 -5.19 -4.37 -4.25
N ILE A 5 -4.31 -3.87 -3.37
CA ILE A 5 -3.04 -4.53 -3.01
C ILE A 5 -3.30 -5.99 -2.57
N GLY A 6 -2.48 -6.93 -3.09
CA GLY A 6 -2.64 -8.36 -2.87
C GLY A 6 -3.56 -9.08 -3.87
N LYS A 7 -4.38 -8.36 -4.66
CA LYS A 7 -5.18 -8.95 -5.75
C LYS A 7 -4.33 -9.15 -7.01
N ASN A 8 -3.37 -10.08 -6.94
CA ASN A 8 -2.37 -10.32 -7.99
C ASN A 8 -2.96 -10.73 -9.36
N ASN A 9 -4.17 -11.31 -9.36
CA ASN A 9 -4.89 -11.63 -10.60
C ASN A 9 -5.42 -10.39 -11.35
N TYR A 10 -5.54 -9.23 -10.69
CA TYR A 10 -5.95 -7.97 -11.32
C TYR A 10 -4.75 -7.17 -11.80
N GLN A 11 -3.74 -7.08 -10.93
CA GLN A 11 -2.47 -6.47 -11.20
C GLN A 11 -1.45 -7.11 -10.24
N PRO A 12 -0.25 -7.50 -10.69
CA PRO A 12 0.76 -8.04 -9.80
C PRO A 12 1.31 -6.98 -8.83
N ASP A 13 1.52 -7.37 -7.57
CA ASP A 13 2.11 -6.51 -6.54
C ASP A 13 3.54 -6.10 -6.89
N GLU A 14 4.31 -6.95 -7.58
CA GLU A 14 5.64 -6.61 -8.08
C GLU A 14 5.61 -5.35 -8.96
N LYS A 15 4.59 -5.22 -9.81
CA LYS A 15 4.40 -4.02 -10.63
C LYS A 15 3.92 -2.82 -9.81
N ARG A 16 3.08 -3.02 -8.79
CA ARG A 16 2.71 -1.93 -7.87
C ARG A 16 3.95 -1.38 -7.17
N VAL A 17 4.85 -2.23 -6.70
CA VAL A 17 6.11 -1.85 -6.06
C VAL A 17 7.01 -1.07 -7.02
N GLU A 18 7.18 -1.55 -8.27
CA GLU A 18 7.94 -0.87 -9.32
C GLU A 18 7.43 0.57 -9.54
N TRP A 19 6.12 0.74 -9.69
CA TRP A 19 5.51 2.05 -9.90
C TRP A 19 5.62 2.95 -8.67
N LEU A 20 5.43 2.40 -7.47
CA LEU A 20 5.60 3.15 -6.23
C LEU A 20 7.03 3.65 -6.08
N LYS A 21 8.04 2.82 -6.38
CA LYS A 21 9.45 3.22 -6.37
C LYS A 21 9.69 4.39 -7.33
N ALA A 22 9.27 4.26 -8.59
CA ALA A 22 9.44 5.30 -9.60
C ALA A 22 8.73 6.62 -9.24
N LEU A 23 7.55 6.57 -8.61
CA LEU A 23 6.83 7.75 -8.14
C LEU A 23 7.50 8.39 -6.92
N CYS A 24 8.04 7.58 -6.01
CA CYS A 24 8.80 8.06 -4.86
C CYS A 24 10.09 8.77 -5.28
N GLU A 25 10.84 8.20 -6.23
CA GLU A 25 12.06 8.79 -6.80
C GLU A 25 11.79 10.15 -7.47
N LYS A 26 10.58 10.33 -8.04
CA LYS A 26 10.12 11.60 -8.61
C LYS A 26 9.55 12.59 -7.58
N GLY A 27 9.51 12.22 -6.29
CA GLY A 27 9.09 13.09 -5.21
C GLY A 27 7.59 13.11 -4.91
N TYR A 28 6.80 12.16 -5.43
CA TYR A 28 5.32 12.18 -5.30
C TYR A 28 4.76 11.46 -4.07
N SER A 29 5.59 10.96 -3.15
CA SER A 29 5.08 10.13 -2.04
C SER A 29 4.13 10.88 -1.10
N ASN A 30 4.14 12.21 -1.08
CA ASN A 30 3.24 13.09 -0.31
C ASN A 30 1.82 13.21 -0.90
N GLN A 31 1.52 12.48 -1.98
CA GLN A 31 0.20 12.51 -2.66
C GLN A 31 -0.38 11.10 -2.87
N ILE A 32 0.23 10.08 -2.27
CA ILE A 32 -0.10 8.67 -2.50
C ILE A 32 -0.66 8.04 -1.23
N VAL A 33 -1.77 7.33 -1.33
CA VAL A 33 -2.31 6.46 -0.28
C VAL A 33 -2.47 5.04 -0.81
N MET A 34 -2.43 4.06 0.09
CA MET A 34 -2.47 2.64 -0.22
C MET A 34 -3.62 1.93 0.50
N SER A 35 -4.29 0.99 -0.16
CA SER A 35 -5.33 0.15 0.43
C SER A 35 -5.49 -1.17 -0.33
N MET A 36 -6.39 -2.03 0.16
CA MET A 36 -6.60 -3.40 -0.30
C MET A 36 -7.96 -3.63 -0.99
N ASP A 37 -8.88 -2.68 -0.93
CA ASP A 37 -10.26 -2.84 -1.44
C ASP A 37 -10.94 -4.14 -0.95
N ILE A 38 -10.98 -4.33 0.37
CA ILE A 38 -11.63 -5.50 0.98
C ILE A 38 -13.15 -5.31 0.92
N THR A 39 -13.78 -5.93 -0.07
CA THR A 39 -15.22 -5.75 -0.37
C THR A 39 -16.08 -7.00 -0.21
N ARG A 40 -15.48 -8.18 0.06
CA ARG A 40 -16.18 -9.47 0.17
C ARG A 40 -15.79 -10.21 1.44
N LYS A 41 -16.72 -10.99 2.01
CA LYS A 41 -16.45 -11.84 3.19
C LYS A 41 -15.30 -12.82 2.93
N SER A 42 -15.18 -13.35 1.72
CA SER A 42 -14.10 -14.26 1.31
C SER A 42 -12.72 -13.60 1.34
N HIS A 43 -12.62 -12.27 1.36
CA HIS A 43 -11.33 -11.58 1.47
C HIS A 43 -10.80 -11.54 2.91
N PHE A 44 -11.62 -11.85 3.92
CA PHE A 44 -11.16 -11.87 5.31
C PHE A 44 -10.26 -13.08 5.58
N LYS A 45 -9.21 -12.87 6.39
CA LYS A 45 -8.25 -13.92 6.76
C LYS A 45 -8.91 -15.14 7.40
N GLY A 46 -9.90 -14.93 8.26
CA GLY A 46 -10.68 -16.02 8.88
C GLY A 46 -11.49 -16.87 7.88
N ASN A 47 -11.71 -16.37 6.66
CA ASN A 47 -12.40 -17.09 5.59
C ASN A 47 -11.43 -17.57 4.48
N GLY A 48 -10.12 -17.59 4.76
CA GLY A 48 -9.09 -18.00 3.81
C GLY A 48 -8.64 -16.92 2.82
N GLY A 49 -9.12 -15.68 2.97
CA GLY A 49 -8.65 -14.53 2.20
C GLY A 49 -7.37 -13.91 2.76
N LEU A 50 -6.92 -12.82 2.14
CA LEU A 50 -5.70 -12.11 2.57
C LEU A 50 -5.87 -11.42 3.94
N GLY A 51 -7.04 -10.81 4.17
CA GLY A 51 -7.30 -9.93 5.30
C GLY A 51 -6.58 -8.59 5.22
N TYR A 52 -6.97 -7.65 6.08
CA TYR A 52 -6.43 -6.29 6.10
C TYR A 52 -4.94 -6.23 6.45
N SER A 53 -4.45 -7.18 7.26
CA SER A 53 -3.06 -7.14 7.74
C SER A 53 -2.04 -7.40 6.63
N TYR A 54 -2.43 -7.98 5.50
CA TYR A 54 -1.54 -8.24 4.36
C TYR A 54 -0.80 -6.98 3.87
N LEU A 55 -1.45 -5.81 3.93
CA LEU A 55 -0.80 -4.54 3.57
C LEU A 55 0.47 -4.29 4.40
N ILE A 56 0.43 -4.65 5.69
CA ILE A 56 1.51 -4.43 6.65
C ILE A 56 2.44 -5.65 6.75
N ASP A 57 1.88 -6.85 6.83
CA ASP A 57 2.61 -8.09 7.07
C ASP A 57 3.37 -8.57 5.82
N ASN A 58 2.90 -8.22 4.61
CA ASN A 58 3.41 -8.77 3.35
C ASN A 58 3.83 -7.70 2.35
N PHE A 59 2.97 -6.71 2.09
CA PHE A 59 3.27 -5.71 1.05
C PHE A 59 4.31 -4.69 1.51
N LEU A 60 4.24 -4.23 2.76
CA LEU A 60 5.18 -3.26 3.31
C LEU A 60 6.64 -3.77 3.34
N PRO A 61 6.95 -5.03 3.76
CA PRO A 61 8.29 -5.60 3.61
C PRO A 61 8.86 -5.51 2.19
N ARG A 62 8.03 -5.75 1.16
CA ARG A 62 8.46 -5.66 -0.25
C ARG A 62 8.86 -4.24 -0.65
N LEU A 63 8.20 -3.21 -0.08
CA LEU A 63 8.59 -1.82 -0.32
C LEU A 63 9.98 -1.54 0.27
N TYR A 64 10.27 -2.07 1.46
CA TYR A 64 11.59 -1.96 2.08
C TYR A 64 12.66 -2.71 1.29
N GLU A 65 12.39 -3.94 0.86
CA GLU A 65 13.30 -4.74 0.02
C GLU A 65 13.63 -4.05 -1.31
N ASN A 66 12.72 -3.21 -1.82
CA ASN A 66 12.92 -2.41 -3.03
C ASN A 66 13.50 -1.02 -2.75
N GLU A 67 14.04 -0.79 -1.54
CA GLU A 67 14.74 0.43 -1.13
C GLU A 67 13.86 1.69 -1.10
N ILE A 68 12.55 1.54 -0.96
CA ILE A 68 11.66 2.68 -0.73
C ILE A 68 11.90 3.18 0.70
N SER A 69 12.33 4.44 0.83
CA SER A 69 12.77 4.99 2.11
C SER A 69 11.64 5.07 3.16
N ASN A 70 12.02 5.01 4.44
CA ASN A 70 11.11 5.20 5.57
C ASN A 70 10.26 6.47 5.43
N LYS A 71 10.87 7.58 4.99
CA LYS A 71 10.16 8.84 4.75
C LYS A 71 9.04 8.70 3.73
N HIS A 72 9.28 7.99 2.62
CA HIS A 72 8.24 7.77 1.61
C HIS A 72 7.12 6.88 2.13
N ILE A 73 7.47 5.81 2.84
CA ILE A 73 6.50 4.90 3.46
C ILE A 73 5.63 5.63 4.49
N GLU A 74 6.23 6.43 5.37
CA GLU A 74 5.53 7.22 6.38
C GLU A 74 4.57 8.22 5.74
N ASN A 75 4.98 8.85 4.63
CA ASN A 75 4.07 9.71 3.87
C ASN A 75 2.84 8.92 3.39
N MET A 76 3.05 7.75 2.78
CA MET A 76 1.99 6.99 2.15
C MET A 76 1.05 6.27 3.12
N LEU A 77 1.52 5.94 4.33
CA LEU A 77 0.73 5.25 5.36
C LEU A 77 0.17 6.17 6.44
N VAL A 78 0.81 7.31 6.72
CA VAL A 78 0.50 8.13 7.91
C VAL A 78 0.25 9.59 7.53
N ASN A 79 1.21 10.28 6.92
CA ASN A 79 1.10 11.73 6.79
C ASN A 79 0.00 12.13 5.80
N ASN A 80 -0.13 11.41 4.70
CA ASN A 80 -1.14 11.74 3.69
C ASN A 80 -2.56 11.53 4.22
N ILE A 81 -2.81 10.50 5.04
CA ILE A 81 -4.13 10.30 5.64
C ILE A 81 -4.45 11.37 6.69
N LYS A 82 -3.45 11.80 7.49
CA LYS A 82 -3.60 12.93 8.40
C LYS A 82 -3.98 14.21 7.66
N ASN A 83 -3.31 14.48 6.53
CA ASN A 83 -3.59 15.65 5.71
C ASN A 83 -4.98 15.60 5.06
N ILE A 84 -5.38 14.45 4.50
CA ILE A 84 -6.68 14.29 3.82
C ILE A 84 -7.84 14.50 4.78
N TYR A 85 -7.75 13.94 5.99
CA TYR A 85 -8.82 14.00 6.98
C TYR A 85 -8.65 15.12 8.01
N ASN A 86 -7.66 16.00 7.86
CA ASN A 86 -7.32 17.06 8.82
C ASN A 86 -7.17 16.54 10.26
N LEU A 87 -6.49 15.40 10.43
CA LEU A 87 -6.25 14.78 11.73
C LEU A 87 -5.12 15.53 12.46
N LYS A 88 -5.29 15.72 13.77
CA LYS A 88 -4.28 16.33 14.65
C LYS A 88 -3.14 15.37 14.98
#